data_AF-A0A7C6ABM0-F1
#
_entry.id   AF-A0A7C6ABM0-F1
#
_cell.length_a   1.000
_cell.length_b   1.000
_cell.length_c   1.000
_cell.angle_alpha   90.00
_cell.angle_beta   90.00
_cell.angle_gamma   90.00
#
_symmetry.space_group_name_H-M   'P 1'
#
loop_
_entity.id
_entity.type
_entity.pdbx_description
1 polymer ?
#
loop_
_entity_poly.entity_id
_entity_poly.type
_entity_poly.pdbx_seq_one_letter_code
_entity_poly.pdbx_strand_id
1 'polypeptide(L)'
;MTLMKCGHRAQGIDRSTNQPVCIICLGYNPGATEIETDLPDLTNRMAKCIYSNCRNQVKSSFDLPFFEYRPNEKYDRYYCGCFGWD
;
A
#
# COMPACT_ATOMS: atom_id res chain seq x y z
N MET A 1 -0.78 7.93 6.96
CA MET A 1 -1.91 7.25 6.27
C MET A 1 -2.18 5.88 6.90
N THR A 2 -3.35 5.28 6.67
CA THR A 2 -3.74 3.96 7.26
C THR A 2 -3.21 2.79 6.44
N LEU A 3 -2.48 1.87 7.08
CA LEU A 3 -2.12 0.57 6.53
C LEU A 3 -3.22 -0.45 6.88
N MET A 4 -3.57 -1.32 5.94
CA MET A 4 -4.46 -2.45 6.18
C MET A 4 -3.64 -3.71 6.44
N LYS A 5 -4.18 -4.69 7.18
CA LYS A 5 -3.49 -5.96 7.45
C LYS A 5 -3.19 -6.80 6.20
N CYS A 6 -3.82 -6.49 5.06
CA CYS A 6 -3.43 -7.07 3.77
C CYS A 6 -2.06 -6.57 3.26
N GLY A 7 -1.44 -5.60 3.93
CA GLY A 7 -0.15 -5.00 3.57
C GLY A 7 -0.25 -3.78 2.66
N HIS A 8 -1.46 -3.41 2.20
CA HIS A 8 -1.67 -2.23 1.36
C HIS A 8 -2.16 -1.05 2.19
N ARG A 9 -1.77 0.16 1.79
CA ARG A 9 -2.38 1.39 2.29
C ARG A 9 -3.87 1.42 1.92
N ALA A 10 -4.75 1.85 2.81
CA ALA A 10 -6.17 2.06 2.49
C ALA A 10 -6.34 2.98 1.27
N GLN A 11 -7.22 2.61 0.34
CA GLN A 11 -7.52 3.41 -0.86
C GLN A 11 -8.97 3.87 -0.95
N GLY A 12 -9.83 3.46 -0.01
CA GLY A 12 -11.22 3.89 0.05
C GLY A 12 -11.74 3.94 1.48
N ILE A 13 -12.98 4.40 1.60
CA ILE A 13 -13.79 4.33 2.81
C ILE A 13 -15.02 3.48 2.48
N ASP A 14 -15.28 2.45 3.28
CA ASP A 14 -16.55 1.74 3.24
C ASP A 14 -17.65 2.66 3.77
N ARG A 15 -18.63 2.98 2.93
CA ARG A 15 -19.72 3.91 3.27
C ARG A 15 -20.67 3.37 4.34
N SER A 16 -20.75 2.06 4.51
CA SER A 16 -21.65 1.45 5.49
C SER A 16 -21.10 1.51 6.92
N THR A 17 -19.78 1.38 7.07
CA THR A 17 -19.08 1.37 8.36
C THR A 17 -18.29 2.65 8.63
N ASN A 18 -18.11 3.49 7.62
CA ASN A 18 -17.23 4.65 7.59
C ASN A 18 -15.76 4.32 7.95
N GLN A 19 -15.32 3.09 7.68
CA GLN A 19 -13.96 2.63 7.96
C GLN A 19 -13.08 2.61 6.69
N PRO A 20 -11.76 2.84 6.82
CA PRO A 20 -10.81 2.64 5.74
C PRO A 20 -10.83 1.20 5.21
N VAL A 21 -10.66 1.07 3.90
CA VAL A 21 -10.62 -0.23 3.21
C VAL A 21 -9.53 -0.25 2.13
N CYS A 22 -8.91 -1.40 1.95
CA CYS A 22 -8.10 -1.71 0.78
C CYS A 22 -9.00 -2.23 -0.34
N ILE A 23 -9.29 -1.40 -1.34
CA ILE A 23 -10.15 -1.78 -2.47
C ILE A 23 -9.49 -2.81 -3.38
N ILE A 24 -8.15 -2.85 -3.40
CA ILE A 24 -7.38 -3.80 -4.21
C ILE A 24 -7.63 -5.22 -3.74
N CYS A 25 -7.70 -5.41 -2.41
CA CYS A 25 -7.74 -6.72 -1.77
C CYS A 25 -9.13 -7.13 -1.27
N LEU A 26 -10.12 -6.23 -1.40
CA LEU A 26 -11.47 -6.43 -0.91
C LEU A 26 -12.11 -7.67 -1.56
N GLY A 27 -12.70 -8.53 -0.73
CA GLY A 27 -13.44 -9.72 -1.18
C GLY A 27 -12.64 -11.02 -1.29
N TYR A 28 -11.30 -10.97 -1.25
CA TYR A 28 -10.46 -12.19 -1.28
C TYR A 28 -9.35 -12.23 -0.22
N ASN A 29 -8.99 -11.10 0.40
CA ASN A 29 -8.12 -11.07 1.57
C ASN A 29 -8.87 -10.43 2.75
N PRO A 30 -9.13 -11.15 3.85
CA PRO A 30 -9.87 -10.61 5.00
C PRO A 30 -9.15 -9.39 5.64
N GLY A 31 -7.82 -9.32 5.52
CA GLY A 31 -7.04 -8.17 5.99
C GLY A 31 -7.29 -6.87 5.20
N ALA A 32 -8.08 -6.90 4.13
CA ALA A 32 -8.41 -5.70 3.35
C ALA A 32 -9.34 -4.73 4.09
N THR A 33 -10.10 -5.22 5.08
CA THR A 33 -11.03 -4.44 5.91
C THR A 33 -10.54 -4.28 7.35
N GLU A 34 -9.36 -4.80 7.67
CA GLU A 34 -8.76 -4.71 9.01
C GLU A 34 -7.60 -3.73 9.00
N ILE A 35 -7.66 -2.71 9.86
CA ILE A 35 -6.57 -1.74 10.03
C ILE A 35 -5.39 -2.44 10.70
N GLU A 36 -4.18 -2.21 10.19
CA GLU A 36 -2.94 -2.57 10.88
C GLU A 36 -2.64 -1.53 11.95
N THR A 37 -2.60 -1.98 13.21
CA THR A 37 -2.35 -1.14 14.38
C THR A 37 -0.90 -1.21 14.85
N ASP A 38 -0.20 -2.30 14.53
CA ASP A 38 1.22 -2.48 14.81
C ASP A 38 2.02 -2.24 13.52
N LEU A 39 2.33 -0.96 13.27
CA LEU A 39 2.96 -0.57 12.02
C LEU A 39 4.40 -1.09 11.95
N PRO A 40 4.79 -1.71 10.82
CA PRO A 40 6.17 -2.16 10.65
C PRO A 40 7.14 -0.99 10.54
N ASP A 41 8.37 -1.18 11.03
CA ASP A 41 9.43 -0.22 10.84
C ASP A 41 9.88 -0.17 9.37
N LEU A 42 9.76 1.01 8.76
CA LEU A 42 10.19 1.25 7.38
C LEU A 42 11.62 1.82 7.30
N THR A 43 12.32 1.94 8.43
CA THR A 43 13.69 2.45 8.46
C THR A 43 14.58 1.63 7.52
N ASN A 44 15.28 2.32 6.63
CA ASN A 44 16.12 1.75 5.56
C ASN A 44 15.39 0.92 4.49
N ARG A 45 14.05 0.89 4.48
CA ARG A 45 13.28 0.28 3.39
C ARG A 45 13.11 1.23 2.21
N MET A 46 13.10 0.65 1.02
CA MET A 46 12.89 1.35 -0.25
C MET A 46 11.70 0.75 -0.98
N ALA A 47 10.90 1.60 -1.62
CA ALA A 47 9.78 1.21 -2.45
C ALA A 47 10.11 1.40 -3.93
N LYS A 48 9.64 0.49 -4.78
CA LYS A 48 9.74 0.56 -6.25
C LYS A 48 8.37 0.76 -6.88
N CYS A 49 8.36 1.42 -8.05
CA CYS A 49 7.17 1.46 -8.86
C CYS A 49 6.67 0.03 -9.14
N ILE A 50 5.35 -0.20 -9.02
CA ILE A 50 4.70 -1.48 -9.34
C ILE A 50 4.95 -1.94 -10.79
N TYR A 51 5.19 -0.99 -11.70
CA TYR A 51 5.42 -1.28 -13.11
C TYR A 51 6.89 -1.55 -13.39
N SER A 52 7.20 -2.75 -13.91
CA SER A 52 8.57 -3.24 -14.11
C SER A 52 9.41 -2.44 -15.11
N ASN A 53 8.78 -1.76 -16.07
CA ASN A 53 9.45 -0.87 -17.01
C ASN A 53 9.75 0.52 -16.41
N CYS A 54 9.17 0.85 -15.25
CA CYS A 54 9.47 2.07 -14.51
C CYS A 54 10.52 1.81 -13.43
N ARG A 55 11.64 2.54 -13.49
CA ARG A 55 12.77 2.34 -12.57
C ARG A 55 12.72 3.23 -11.32
N ASN A 56 11.64 3.99 -11.12
CA ASN A 56 11.51 4.90 -9.99
C ASN A 56 11.54 4.16 -8.66
N GLN A 57 12.38 4.65 -7.74
CA GLN A 57 12.50 4.15 -6.37
C GLN A 57 12.55 5.33 -5.41
N VAL A 58 11.94 5.16 -4.25
CA VAL A 58 11.90 6.17 -3.19
C VAL A 58 12.02 5.47 -1.84
N LYS A 59 12.28 6.22 -0.77
CA LYS A 59 12.18 5.67 0.59
C LYS A 59 10.76 5.17 0.81
N SER A 60 10.62 3.99 1.41
CA SER A 60 9.31 3.46 1.76
C SER A 60 8.60 4.43 2.71
N SER A 61 7.31 4.63 2.46
CA SER A 61 6.42 5.41 3.31
C SER A 61 5.00 4.92 3.10
N PHE A 62 4.24 4.85 4.20
CA PHE A 62 2.81 4.55 4.15
C PHE A 62 2.00 5.62 3.40
N ASP A 63 2.59 6.78 3.12
CA ASP A 63 1.94 7.86 2.37
C ASP A 63 2.11 7.74 0.85
N LEU A 64 2.91 6.78 0.37
CA LEU A 64 3.06 6.56 -1.06
C LEU A 64 1.73 6.10 -1.71
N PRO A 65 1.43 6.55 -2.93
CA PRO A 65 0.23 6.11 -3.63
C PRO A 65 0.25 4.60 -3.85
N PHE A 66 -0.86 3.95 -3.53
CA PHE A 66 -1.00 2.49 -3.67
C PHE A 66 0.17 1.71 -3.02
N PHE A 67 0.68 2.20 -1.89
CA PHE A 67 1.75 1.53 -1.16
C PHE A 67 1.38 0.10 -0.76
N GLU A 68 2.32 -0.82 -0.92
CA GLU A 68 2.27 -2.22 -0.49
C GLU A 68 3.56 -2.54 0.27
N TYR A 69 3.42 -2.85 1.57
CA TYR A 69 4.49 -3.38 2.40
C TYR A 69 4.76 -4.85 2.06
N ARG A 70 6.03 -5.18 1.76
CA ARG A 70 6.44 -6.52 1.35
C ARG A 70 7.60 -7.01 2.24
N PRO A 71 7.31 -7.56 3.43
CA PRO A 71 8.33 -7.88 4.44
C PRO A 71 9.40 -8.85 3.93
N ASN A 72 9.00 -9.81 3.10
CA ASN A 72 9.87 -10.88 2.60
C ASN A 72 10.60 -10.50 1.29
N GLU A 73 10.54 -9.23 0.89
CA GLU A 73 11.04 -8.76 -0.40
C GLU A 73 12.00 -7.60 -0.19
N LYS A 74 12.95 -7.46 -1.12
CA LYS A 74 13.97 -6.40 -1.05
C LYS A 74 13.36 -4.99 -1.12
N TYR A 75 12.24 -4.86 -1.84
CA TYR A 75 11.57 -3.58 -2.05
C TYR A 75 10.09 -3.71 -1.75
N ASP A 76 9.55 -2.68 -1.11
CA ASP A 76 8.13 -2.41 -1.08
C ASP A 76 7.66 -1.95 -2.47
N ARG A 77 6.35 -1.83 -2.66
CA ARG A 77 5.79 -1.33 -3.92
C ARG A 77 4.96 -0.09 -3.71
N TYR A 78 4.92 0.75 -4.74
CA TYR A 78 4.02 1.89 -4.82
C TYR A 78 3.73 2.20 -6.29
N TYR A 79 2.71 3.00 -6.57
CA TYR A 79 2.50 3.54 -7.91
C TYR A 79 3.04 4.97 -8.00
N CYS A 80 3.99 5.20 -8.90
CA CYS A 80 4.63 6.51 -9.05
C CYS A 80 3.91 7.45 -10.04
N GLY A 81 2.81 7.03 -10.67
CA GLY A 81 2.10 7.85 -11.65
C GLY A 81 2.63 7.79 -13.08
N CYS A 82 3.56 6.88 -13.38
CA CYS A 82 4.22 6.81 -14.69
C CYS A 82 3.30 6.48 -15.88
N PHE A 83 2.06 6.05 -15.63
CA PHE A 83 1.02 5.84 -16.63
C PHE A 83 -0.14 6.83 -16.49
N GLY A 84 0.10 7.95 -15.82
CA GLY A 84 -0.91 8.99 -15.58
C GLY A 84 -1.75 8.76 -14.32
N TRP A 85 -2.49 9.80 -13.95
CA TRP A 85 -3.49 9.83 -12.88
C TRP A 85 -4.87 10.26 -13.39
N ASP A 86 -4.97 10.47 -14.72
CA ASP A 86 -6.11 11.01 -15.44
C ASP A 86 -7.14 9.94 -15.79
#